data_AF-Q8YW97-F1
#
_entry.id   AF-Q8YW97-F1
#
_cell.length_a   1.000
_cell.length_b   1.000
_cell.length_c   1.000
_cell.angle_alpha   90.00
_cell.angle_beta   90.00
_cell.angle_gamma   90.00
#
_symmetry.space_group_name_H-M   'P 1'
#
loop_
_entity.id
_entity.type
_entity.pdbx_description
1 polymer ?
#
loop_
_entity_poly.entity_id
_entity_poly.type
_entity_poly.pdbx_seq_one_letter_code
_entity_poly.pdbx_strand_id
1 'polypeptide(L)'
;MSDTSKRGFASMDEDKQREIASKGGQAAHEKGTAHEFTPEEAREAGRKGGEAVSQDREHMAEIGREGGKHSHGGGRKKQGGEESEDTEEIEDSGEETQTRGGTPEQHSEAGKQSHKNTKKKK
;
A
#
# COMPACT_ATOMS: atom_id res chain seq x y z
N MET A 1 49.01 -16.21 -10.96
CA MET A 1 47.87 -15.28 -11.05
C MET A 1 46.77 -15.84 -10.18
N SER A 2 46.22 -15.08 -9.24
CA SER A 2 45.20 -15.57 -8.31
C SER A 2 43.84 -15.61 -9.02
N ASP A 3 43.35 -16.81 -9.27
CA ASP A 3 41.96 -17.07 -9.67
C ASP A 3 41.01 -16.47 -8.63
N THR A 4 40.40 -15.33 -8.95
CA THR A 4 39.21 -14.82 -8.25
C THR A 4 38.02 -15.69 -8.64
N SER A 5 38.06 -16.95 -8.23
CA SER A 5 36.95 -17.90 -8.31
C SER A 5 35.75 -17.26 -7.62
N LYS A 6 34.55 -17.40 -8.22
CA LYS A 6 33.22 -16.98 -7.75
C LYS A 6 32.94 -17.37 -6.28
N ARG A 7 33.58 -16.70 -5.34
CA ARG A 7 33.49 -16.93 -3.90
C ARG A 7 32.98 -15.66 -3.25
N GLY A 8 31.96 -15.81 -2.43
CA GLY A 8 31.36 -14.70 -1.71
C GLY A 8 29.84 -14.78 -1.71
N PHE A 9 29.24 -13.98 -0.84
CA PHE A 9 27.78 -13.90 -0.67
C PHE A 9 27.07 -13.40 -1.94
N ALA A 10 27.73 -12.53 -2.69
CA ALA A 10 27.22 -11.96 -3.95
C ALA A 10 27.31 -12.93 -5.14
N SER A 11 28.12 -13.99 -5.06
CA SER A 11 28.28 -14.96 -6.14
C SER A 11 27.46 -16.26 -5.93
N MET A 12 26.65 -16.32 -4.88
CA MET A 12 25.69 -17.41 -4.62
C MET A 12 24.39 -17.19 -5.39
N ASP A 13 23.58 -18.25 -5.51
CA ASP A 13 22.22 -18.17 -6.03
C ASP A 13 21.34 -17.24 -5.16
N GLU A 14 20.44 -16.49 -5.81
CA GLU A 14 19.60 -15.47 -5.18
C GLU A 14 18.70 -16.04 -4.07
N ASP A 15 18.11 -17.21 -4.29
CA ASP A 15 17.27 -17.88 -3.29
C ASP A 15 18.07 -18.20 -2.02
N LYS A 16 19.29 -18.69 -2.20
CA LYS A 16 20.20 -19.02 -1.10
C LYS A 16 20.68 -17.77 -0.39
N GLN A 17 20.95 -16.69 -1.13
CA GLN A 17 21.31 -15.40 -0.56
C GLN A 17 20.18 -14.84 0.32
N ARG A 18 18.94 -14.89 -0.18
CA ARG A 18 17.75 -14.45 0.55
C ARG A 18 17.52 -15.29 1.80
N GLU A 19 17.66 -16.61 1.70
CA GLU A 19 17.53 -17.51 2.85
C GLU A 19 18.57 -17.18 3.94
N ILE A 20 19.83 -17.00 3.56
CA ILE A 20 20.89 -16.67 4.52
C ILE A 20 20.68 -15.27 5.12
N ALA A 21 20.29 -14.28 4.31
CA ALA A 21 19.98 -12.93 4.80
C ALA A 21 18.81 -12.95 5.79
N SER A 22 17.75 -13.69 5.47
CA SER A 22 16.58 -13.87 6.34
C SER A 22 16.97 -14.51 7.67
N LYS A 23 17.73 -15.61 7.63
CA LYS A 23 18.22 -16.29 8.84
C LYS A 23 19.16 -15.41 9.66
N GLY A 24 19.99 -14.61 9.00
CA GLY A 24 20.88 -13.66 9.66
C GLY A 24 20.12 -12.58 10.43
N GLY A 25 19.06 -12.02 9.83
CA GLY A 25 18.18 -11.06 10.50
C GLY A 25 17.45 -11.66 11.70
N GLN A 26 16.85 -12.84 11.52
CA GLN A 26 16.18 -13.57 12.62
C GLN A 26 17.15 -13.86 13.78
N ALA A 27 18.33 -14.40 13.48
CA ALA A 27 19.34 -14.69 14.49
C ALA A 27 19.83 -13.44 15.21
N ALA A 28 19.93 -12.28 14.54
CA ALA A 28 20.36 -11.03 15.17
C ALA A 28 19.33 -10.52 16.18
N HIS A 29 18.03 -10.65 15.87
CA HIS A 29 16.93 -10.36 16.79
C HIS A 29 16.89 -11.36 17.94
N GLU A 30 16.93 -12.67 17.67
CA GLU A 30 16.95 -13.72 18.71
C GLU A 30 18.11 -13.56 19.69
N LYS A 31 19.28 -13.11 19.21
CA LYS A 31 20.48 -12.87 20.03
C LYS A 31 20.49 -11.51 20.75
N GLY A 32 19.49 -10.66 20.53
CA GLY A 32 19.43 -9.30 21.11
C GLY A 32 20.53 -8.36 20.61
N THR A 33 21.19 -8.70 19.50
CA THR A 33 22.21 -7.84 18.88
C THR A 33 21.59 -6.78 17.96
N ALA A 34 20.38 -7.04 17.47
CA ALA A 34 19.59 -6.07 16.73
C ALA A 34 18.90 -5.10 17.69
N HIS A 35 18.69 -3.86 17.24
CA HIS A 35 17.85 -2.91 17.94
C HIS A 35 16.38 -3.35 17.82
N GLU A 36 15.73 -3.53 18.96
CA GLU A 36 14.30 -3.79 19.02
C GLU A 36 13.57 -2.44 19.06
N PHE A 37 12.80 -2.18 18.00
CA PHE A 37 11.96 -1.00 17.97
C PHE A 37 10.77 -1.23 18.90
N THR A 38 10.56 -0.30 19.82
CA THR A 38 9.26 -0.22 20.50
C THR A 38 8.16 0.11 19.47
N PRO A 39 6.89 -0.24 19.73
CA PRO A 39 5.79 0.11 18.83
C PRO A 39 5.69 1.62 18.56
N GLU A 40 6.05 2.44 19.55
CA GLU A 40 6.07 3.90 19.43
C GLU A 40 7.20 4.37 18.51
N GLU A 41 8.42 3.86 18.68
CA GLU A 41 9.56 4.18 17.82
C GLU A 41 9.36 3.70 16.38
N ALA A 42 8.80 2.50 16.19
CA ALA A 42 8.47 2.01 14.85
C ALA A 42 7.46 2.92 14.15
N ARG A 43 6.47 3.44 14.90
CA ARG A 43 5.48 4.40 14.40
C ARG A 43 6.10 5.74 14.07
N GLU A 44 7.00 6.26 14.91
CA GLU A 44 7.69 7.51 14.67
C GLU A 44 8.63 7.41 13.46
N ALA A 45 9.41 6.34 13.35
CA ALA A 45 10.27 6.09 12.21
C ALA A 45 9.46 5.95 10.91
N GLY A 46 8.32 5.23 10.97
CA GLY A 46 7.38 5.13 9.87
C GLY A 46 6.79 6.48 9.47
N ARG A 47 6.39 7.31 10.45
CA ARG A 47 5.89 8.67 10.22
C ARG A 47 6.94 9.53 9.54
N LYS A 48 8.16 9.58 10.09
CA LYS A 48 9.27 10.36 9.55
C LYS A 48 9.66 9.93 8.14
N GLY A 49 9.68 8.62 7.89
CA GLY A 49 9.88 8.07 6.55
C GLY A 49 8.76 8.51 5.60
N GLY A 50 7.50 8.35 6.00
CA GLY A 50 6.35 8.79 5.22
C GLY A 50 6.35 10.29 4.92
N GLU A 51 6.69 11.13 5.89
CA GLU A 51 6.84 12.58 5.73
C GLU A 51 7.94 12.92 4.72
N ALA A 52 9.06 12.21 4.76
CA ALA A 52 10.16 12.44 3.82
C ALA A 52 9.78 12.08 2.37
N VAL A 53 9.08 10.96 2.16
CA VAL A 53 8.72 10.53 0.79
C VAL A 53 7.47 11.25 0.29
N SER A 54 6.55 11.69 1.16
CA SER A 54 5.29 12.32 0.75
C SER A 54 5.38 13.78 0.29
N GLN A 55 6.58 14.37 0.30
CA GLN A 55 6.80 15.75 -0.17
C GLN A 55 6.42 15.94 -1.64
N ASP A 56 6.64 14.91 -2.48
CA ASP A 56 6.23 14.91 -3.88
C ASP A 56 4.85 14.24 -4.03
N ARG A 57 3.81 15.08 -3.99
CA ARG A 57 2.42 14.64 -4.12
C ARG A 57 2.12 14.07 -5.51
N GLU A 58 2.73 14.60 -6.57
CA GLU A 58 2.47 14.15 -7.95
C GLU A 58 3.04 12.75 -8.16
N HIS A 59 4.29 12.54 -7.73
CA HIS A 59 4.93 11.24 -7.75
C HIS A 59 4.18 10.20 -6.89
N MET A 60 3.73 10.58 -5.70
CA MET A 60 2.92 9.69 -4.85
C MET A 60 1.58 9.30 -5.48
N ALA A 61 0.93 10.26 -6.17
CA ALA A 61 -0.30 9.99 -6.88
C ALA A 61 -0.08 9.04 -8.07
N GLU A 62 1.07 9.14 -8.75
CA GLU A 62 1.47 8.22 -9.81
C GLU A 62 1.72 6.81 -9.28
N ILE A 63 2.54 6.66 -8.23
CA ILE A 63 2.79 5.37 -7.56
C ILE A 63 1.48 4.73 -7.09
N GLY A 64 0.62 5.51 -6.43
CA GLY A 64 -0.68 5.01 -5.94
C GLY A 64 -1.59 4.57 -7.08
N ARG A 65 -1.59 5.30 -8.21
CA ARG A 65 -2.35 4.94 -9.41
C ARG A 65 -1.80 3.68 -10.05
N GLU A 66 -0.49 3.52 -10.12
CA GLU A 66 0.17 2.31 -10.64
C GLU A 66 -0.14 1.09 -9.76
N GLY A 67 0.03 1.20 -8.45
CA GLY A 67 -0.34 0.16 -7.48
C GLY A 67 -1.80 -0.25 -7.59
N GLY A 68 -2.71 0.72 -7.76
CA GLY A 68 -4.15 0.48 -7.94
C GLY A 68 -4.51 -0.25 -9.24
N LYS A 69 -3.76 -0.03 -10.33
CA LYS A 69 -3.95 -0.74 -11.60
C LYS A 69 -3.54 -2.20 -11.50
N HIS A 70 -2.50 -2.50 -10.71
CA HIS A 70 -2.04 -3.87 -10.48
C HIS A 70 -2.83 -4.59 -9.38
N SER A 71 -3.52 -3.86 -8.50
CA SER A 71 -4.43 -4.44 -7.50
C SER A 71 -5.79 -4.79 -8.11
N HIS A 72 -5.84 -5.67 -9.12
CA HIS A 72 -7.10 -6.27 -9.51
C HIS A 72 -7.57 -7.26 -8.41
N GLY A 73 -8.72 -7.01 -7.78
CA GLY A 73 -9.47 -8.06 -7.08
C GLY A 73 -9.36 -8.15 -5.56
N GLY A 74 -9.11 -7.04 -4.85
CA GLY A 74 -9.27 -7.00 -3.38
C GLY A 74 -10.65 -6.51 -2.94
N GLY A 75 -11.73 -7.17 -3.38
CA GLY A 75 -13.08 -6.82 -2.95
C GLY A 75 -13.25 -6.97 -1.44
N ARG A 76 -13.31 -5.87 -0.70
CA ARG A 76 -13.85 -5.83 0.67
C ARG A 76 -15.19 -5.14 0.67
N LYS A 77 -16.21 -6.00 0.52
CA LYS A 77 -17.49 -5.99 1.24
C LYS A 77 -17.49 -4.94 2.37
N LYS A 78 -18.22 -3.85 2.14
CA LYS A 78 -18.55 -2.83 3.15
C LYS A 78 -19.49 -3.49 4.17
N GLN A 79 -18.95 -4.09 5.23
CA GLN A 79 -19.70 -4.26 6.47
C GLN A 79 -19.59 -2.93 7.20
N GLY A 80 -20.70 -2.19 7.19
CA GLY A 80 -20.85 -0.94 7.92
C GLY A 80 -20.71 -1.20 9.42
N GLY A 81 -19.94 -0.35 10.08
CA GLY A 81 -19.97 -0.22 11.53
C GLY A 81 -21.34 0.28 11.95
N GLU A 82 -21.85 -0.37 12.99
CA GLU A 82 -23.13 -0.14 13.63
C GLU A 82 -23.18 1.24 14.28
N GLU A 83 -24.41 1.77 14.33
CA GLU A 83 -24.80 3.03 14.94
C GLU A 83 -24.39 3.09 16.42
N SER A 84 -23.78 4.19 16.83
CA SER A 84 -23.88 4.68 18.21
C SER A 84 -24.01 6.19 18.18
N GLU A 85 -25.20 6.65 18.52
CA GLU A 85 -25.54 8.03 18.84
C GLU A 85 -24.73 8.51 20.07
N ASP A 86 -24.72 9.83 20.26
CA ASP A 86 -23.99 10.61 21.28
C ASP A 86 -22.52 10.92 20.95
N THR A 87 -22.22 12.18 20.61
CA THR A 87 -21.48 13.11 21.49
C THR A 87 -21.33 14.48 20.79
N GLU A 88 -21.99 15.49 21.37
CA GLU A 88 -21.65 16.92 21.52
C GLU A 88 -21.01 17.74 20.37
N GLU A 89 -21.57 18.94 20.19
CA GLU A 89 -21.16 20.02 19.31
C GLU A 89 -19.66 20.36 19.44
N ILE A 90 -18.94 20.34 18.31
CA ILE A 90 -17.69 21.08 18.13
C ILE A 90 -17.86 21.93 16.89
N GLU A 91 -18.14 23.22 17.10
CA GLU A 91 -17.99 24.25 16.07
C GLU A 91 -16.49 24.38 15.72
N ASP A 92 -16.09 23.88 14.55
CA ASP A 92 -14.81 24.27 13.94
C ASP A 92 -15.07 24.66 12.47
N SER A 93 -15.17 25.97 12.28
CA SER A 93 -15.28 26.63 10.99
C SER A 93 -14.00 26.43 10.18
N GLY A 94 -14.03 25.56 9.18
CA GLY A 94 -12.88 25.26 8.32
C GLY A 94 -13.28 24.71 6.94
N GLU A 95 -13.81 25.60 6.11
CA GLU A 95 -13.84 25.58 4.63
C GLU A 95 -13.64 24.21 3.94
N GLU A 96 -14.76 23.63 3.50
CA GLU A 96 -14.80 22.28 2.92
C GLU A 96 -14.12 22.20 1.55
N THR A 97 -12.97 21.54 1.53
CA THR A 97 -12.27 21.10 0.34
C THR A 97 -13.03 20.02 -0.42
N GLN A 98 -13.34 20.31 -1.70
CA GLN A 98 -13.33 19.40 -2.86
C GLN A 98 -13.45 17.88 -2.56
N THR A 99 -14.67 17.35 -2.64
CA THR A 99 -14.90 15.89 -2.78
C THR A 99 -15.54 15.63 -4.15
N ARG A 100 -14.72 15.34 -5.17
CA ARG A 100 -14.52 13.98 -5.68
C ARG A 100 -15.82 13.17 -5.74
N GLY A 101 -16.59 13.39 -6.80
CA GLY A 101 -17.65 12.48 -7.19
C GLY A 101 -18.61 13.18 -8.12
N GLY A 102 -18.64 12.76 -9.39
CA GLY A 102 -19.71 13.19 -10.29
C GLY A 102 -21.08 12.87 -9.70
N THR A 103 -22.10 13.61 -10.10
CA THR A 103 -23.45 13.45 -9.55
C THR A 103 -24.02 12.05 -9.85
N PRO A 104 -24.96 11.54 -9.05
CA PRO A 104 -25.58 10.22 -9.25
C PRO A 104 -26.18 10.01 -10.66
N GLU A 105 -26.54 11.10 -11.33
CA GLU A 105 -27.05 11.11 -12.70
C GLU A 105 -25.96 10.68 -13.71
N GLN A 106 -24.71 11.13 -13.51
CA GLN A 106 -23.56 10.78 -14.35
C GLN A 106 -23.20 9.29 -14.26
N HIS A 107 -23.40 8.67 -13.09
CA HIS A 107 -23.24 7.22 -12.89
C HIS A 107 -24.32 6.41 -13.62
N SER A 108 -25.54 6.95 -13.72
CA SER A 108 -26.66 6.26 -14.36
C SER A 108 -26.53 6.22 -15.88
N GLU A 109 -25.85 7.20 -16.49
CA GLU A 109 -25.63 7.26 -17.94
C GLU A 109 -24.52 6.29 -18.41
N ALA A 110 -23.44 6.16 -17.61
CA ALA A 110 -22.36 5.21 -17.88
C ALA A 110 -22.82 3.73 -17.84
N GLY A 111 -23.91 3.43 -17.12
CA GLY A 111 -24.50 2.08 -17.06
C GLY A 111 -25.31 1.64 -18.28
N LYS A 112 -25.67 2.55 -19.20
CA LYS A 112 -26.65 2.26 -20.28
C LYS A 112 -26.05 1.64 -21.55
N GLN A 113 -24.73 1.58 -21.71
CA GLN A 113 -24.10 1.20 -22.99
C GLN A 113 -23.75 -0.30 -23.14
N SER A 114 -23.95 -1.16 -22.14
CA SER A 114 -23.34 -2.50 -22.12
C SER A 114 -24.19 -3.68 -22.64
N HIS A 115 -25.34 -3.46 -23.30
CA HIS A 115 -26.24 -4.56 -23.70
C HIS A 115 -26.51 -4.68 -25.21
N LYS A 116 -25.49 -4.67 -26.08
CA LYS A 116 -25.62 -5.24 -27.44
C LYS A 116 -24.31 -5.82 -27.93
N ASN A 117 -23.95 -7.04 -27.50
CA ASN A 117 -23.04 -7.91 -28.27
C ASN A 117 -23.02 -9.38 -27.83
N THR A 118 -24.17 -10.05 -27.72
CA THR A 118 -24.19 -11.53 -27.57
C THR A 118 -25.44 -12.17 -28.19
N LYS A 119 -25.43 -12.40 -29.52
CA LYS A 119 -25.99 -13.61 -30.20
C LYS A 119 -26.08 -13.43 -31.72
N LYS A 120 -25.10 -13.99 -32.44
CA LYS A 120 -25.31 -14.75 -33.70
C LYS A 120 -23.99 -15.39 -34.14
N LYS A 121 -23.70 -16.54 -33.53
CA LYS A 121 -22.89 -17.60 -34.16
C LYS A 121 -23.73 -18.87 -34.10
N LYS A 122 -24.45 -19.13 -35.18
CA LYS A 122 -24.74 -20.47 -35.69
C LYS A 122 -25.11 -20.33 -37.16
#